data_AF-A0A1W9HT23-F1
#
_entry.id   AF-A0A1W9HT23-F1
#
_cell.length_a   1.000
_cell.length_b   1.000
_cell.length_c   1.000
_cell.angle_alpha   90.00
_cell.angle_beta   90.00
_cell.angle_gamma   90.00
#
_symmetry.space_group_name_H-M   'P 1'
#
loop_
_entity.id
_entity.type
_entity.pdbx_description
1 polymer ?
#
loop_
_entity_poly.entity_id
_entity_poly.type
_entity_poly.pdbx_seq_one_letter_code
_entity_poly.pdbx_strand_id
1 'polypeptide(L)'
;MKKHVKRNRLLISFLFVFLSTSTICFAGDIPIERDFLRLPDQRWIWLEKIGWHSTRITLGKGKKSFKNKIWSKVYETDGERHTWAYAFFVRIKPEQFITFDEDKNPQIAVSTYDMGNGVIRWAIIYRVRDDKLEVAKEVDGFNTAADGSVFN
;
A
#
# COMPACT_ATOMS: atom_id res chain seq x y z
N MET A 1 8.66 -79.97 6.82
CA MET A 1 7.75 -79.88 5.65
C MET A 1 6.43 -79.25 6.09
N LYS A 2 5.82 -78.46 5.19
CA LYS A 2 4.52 -77.77 5.29
C LYS A 2 4.52 -76.44 6.06
N LYS A 3 4.81 -75.39 5.27
CA LYS A 3 4.35 -74.01 5.46
C LYS A 3 2.82 -73.99 5.60
N HIS A 4 2.28 -73.31 6.60
CA HIS A 4 0.91 -72.81 6.58
C HIS A 4 0.78 -71.50 7.37
N VAL A 5 0.69 -70.42 6.60
CA VAL A 5 -0.18 -69.24 6.73
C VAL A 5 -0.84 -69.03 8.11
N LYS A 6 -0.45 -67.93 8.79
CA LYS A 6 -1.35 -67.15 9.65
C LYS A 6 -1.24 -65.65 9.33
N ARG A 7 -2.27 -65.17 8.64
CA ARG A 7 -2.92 -63.86 8.76
C ARG A 7 -2.63 -63.14 10.09
N ASN A 8 -2.27 -61.85 10.06
CA ASN A 8 -3.21 -60.74 10.25
C ASN A 8 -2.51 -59.40 10.56
N ARG A 9 -2.96 -58.38 9.83
CA ARG A 9 -3.08 -56.97 10.24
C ARG A 9 -1.79 -56.20 10.50
N LEU A 10 -1.20 -55.70 9.41
CA LEU A 10 -0.66 -54.35 9.42
C LEU A 10 -1.19 -53.63 8.17
N LEU A 11 -2.46 -53.25 8.22
CA LEU A 11 -3.01 -52.19 7.38
C LEU A 11 -2.34 -50.92 7.89
N ILE A 12 -1.22 -50.55 7.29
CA ILE A 12 -0.63 -49.24 7.49
C ILE A 12 -1.63 -48.26 6.91
N SER A 13 -2.33 -47.56 7.80
CA SER A 13 -3.16 -46.41 7.50
C SER A 13 -2.32 -45.31 6.85
N PHE A 14 -2.02 -45.44 5.56
CA PHE A 14 -1.61 -44.31 4.72
C PHE A 14 -2.88 -43.67 4.15
N LEU A 15 -3.66 -43.09 5.07
CA LEU A 15 -4.85 -42.30 4.76
C LEU A 15 -4.50 -40.84 5.09
N PHE A 16 -4.48 -40.01 4.04
CA PHE A 16 -4.34 -38.54 4.05
C PHE A 16 -3.03 -37.95 4.58
N VAL A 17 -2.00 -37.94 3.74
CA VAL A 17 -1.00 -36.84 3.70
C VAL A 17 -1.04 -36.22 2.31
N PHE A 18 -2.17 -35.60 1.98
CA PHE A 18 -2.33 -34.80 0.74
C PHE A 18 -3.42 -33.75 1.00
N LEU A 19 -3.08 -32.73 1.77
CA LEU A 19 -3.73 -31.40 1.80
C LEU A 19 -2.93 -30.46 2.71
N SER A 20 -1.63 -30.37 2.45
CA SER A 20 -0.75 -29.32 2.98
C SER A 20 -0.05 -28.61 1.82
N THR A 21 -0.84 -28.20 0.82
CA THR A 21 -0.44 -27.17 -0.13
C THR A 21 -1.16 -25.88 0.23
N SER A 22 -0.57 -25.22 1.23
CA SER A 22 -0.23 -23.80 1.17
C SER A 22 -1.23 -22.88 0.45
N THR A 23 -2.31 -22.54 1.13
CA THR A 23 -2.77 -21.15 1.13
C THR A 23 -2.66 -20.64 2.56
N ILE A 24 -1.41 -20.45 2.98
CA ILE A 24 -1.11 -19.30 3.83
C ILE A 24 -1.59 -18.12 2.98
N CYS A 25 -2.80 -17.62 3.26
CA CYS A 25 -3.10 -16.23 2.98
C CYS A 25 -2.04 -15.47 3.76
N PHE A 26 -0.94 -15.16 3.09
CA PHE A 26 -0.13 -14.03 3.50
C PHE A 26 -1.12 -12.87 3.47
N ALA A 27 -1.66 -12.52 4.64
CA ALA A 27 -1.88 -11.13 4.99
C ALA A 27 -0.50 -10.51 4.80
N GLY A 28 -0.22 -10.12 3.56
CA GLY A 28 1.05 -9.57 3.18
C GLY A 28 1.12 -8.27 3.93
N ASP A 29 1.82 -8.26 5.06
CA ASP A 29 2.41 -7.07 5.64
C ASP A 29 3.02 -6.31 4.47
N ILE A 30 2.30 -5.28 4.00
CA ILE A 30 2.80 -4.45 2.92
C ILE A 30 4.06 -3.82 3.52
N PRO A 31 5.26 -4.08 2.96
CA PRO A 31 6.48 -3.50 3.47
C PRO A 31 6.46 -2.02 3.07
N ILE A 32 5.80 -1.20 3.88
CA ILE A 32 5.69 0.23 3.67
C ILE A 32 6.87 0.87 4.39
N GLU A 33 7.97 1.01 3.64
CA GLU A 33 8.77 2.22 3.79
C GLU A 33 7.79 3.38 3.55
N ARG A 34 7.68 4.35 4.48
CA ARG A 34 6.59 5.37 4.51
C ARG A 34 6.41 6.18 3.21
N ASP A 35 7.35 6.05 2.30
CA ASP A 35 7.47 6.68 1.01
C ASP A 35 7.11 5.78 -0.19
N PHE A 36 6.94 4.45 -0.03
CA PHE A 36 6.58 3.53 -1.11
C PHE A 36 5.28 2.77 -0.86
N LEU A 37 4.37 2.80 -1.84
CA LEU A 37 3.08 2.13 -1.79
C LEU A 37 2.85 1.29 -3.04
N ARG A 38 2.60 -0.01 -2.86
CA ARG A 38 2.24 -0.91 -3.94
C ARG A 38 0.72 -0.93 -4.12
N LEU A 39 0.27 -0.77 -5.35
CA LEU A 39 -1.15 -0.83 -5.72
C LEU A 39 -1.56 -2.28 -6.06
N PRO A 40 -2.85 -2.63 -5.93
CA PRO A 40 -3.35 -3.98 -6.21
C PRO A 40 -3.12 -4.46 -7.65
N ASP A 41 -3.03 -3.54 -8.60
CA ASP A 41 -2.88 -3.78 -10.04
C ASP A 41 -1.42 -3.81 -10.51
N GLN A 42 -0.47 -4.06 -9.59
CA GLN A 42 0.98 -4.08 -9.85
C GLN A 42 1.61 -2.73 -10.21
N ARG A 43 0.86 -1.63 -10.17
CA ARG A 43 1.44 -0.29 -10.14
C ARG A 43 2.00 0.00 -8.76
N TRP A 44 2.82 1.03 -8.67
CA TRP A 44 3.39 1.51 -7.41
C TRP A 44 3.50 3.02 -7.41
N ILE A 45 3.42 3.61 -6.23
CA ILE A 45 3.62 5.04 -6.00
C ILE A 45 4.82 5.20 -5.08
N TRP A 46 5.72 6.12 -5.42
CA TRP A 46 6.92 6.41 -4.64
C TRP A 46 7.05 7.91 -4.39
N LEU A 47 7.32 8.28 -3.15
CA LEU A 47 7.51 9.65 -2.65
C LEU A 47 9.02 9.89 -2.46
N GLU A 48 9.68 10.36 -3.51
CA GLU A 48 11.13 10.53 -3.51
C GLU A 48 11.51 11.96 -3.07
N LYS A 49 12.23 12.10 -1.95
CA LYS A 49 12.86 13.37 -1.56
C LYS A 49 13.99 13.70 -2.54
N ILE A 50 13.83 14.77 -3.32
CA ILE A 50 14.80 15.18 -4.35
C ILE A 50 15.52 16.50 -4.04
N GLY A 51 15.15 17.16 -2.96
CA GLY A 51 15.77 18.40 -2.49
C GLY A 51 15.48 18.65 -1.01
N TRP A 52 15.94 19.78 -0.49
CA TRP A 52 15.65 20.18 0.89
C TRP A 52 14.15 20.43 1.14
N HIS A 53 13.45 20.90 0.12
CA HIS A 53 12.07 21.38 0.19
C HIS A 53 11.18 20.77 -0.88
N SER A 54 11.59 19.63 -1.45
CA SER A 54 10.94 19.08 -2.62
C SER A 54 10.80 17.57 -2.54
N THR A 55 9.61 17.08 -2.84
CA THR A 55 9.31 15.66 -3.02
C THR A 55 8.76 15.43 -4.42
N ARG A 56 9.31 14.43 -5.11
CA ARG A 56 8.76 13.90 -6.35
C ARG A 56 7.81 12.77 -6.04
N ILE A 57 6.56 12.90 -6.47
CA ILE A 57 5.60 11.79 -6.47
C ILE A 57 5.73 11.09 -7.82
N THR A 58 5.99 9.78 -7.79
CA THR A 58 6.17 8.95 -8.99
C THR A 58 5.15 7.84 -9.00
N LEU A 59 4.45 7.67 -10.11
CA LEU A 59 3.69 6.46 -10.43
C LEU A 59 4.51 5.61 -11.40
N GLY A 60 4.63 4.33 -11.08
CA GLY A 60 5.29 3.36 -11.94
C GLY A 60 4.51 2.06 -12.05
N LYS A 61 4.97 1.19 -12.94
CA LYS A 61 4.37 -0.12 -13.23
C LYS A 61 5.42 -1.22 -13.22
N GLY A 62 5.04 -2.41 -12.77
CA GLY A 62 5.90 -3.59 -12.82
C GLY A 62 6.71 -3.82 -11.54
N LYS A 63 7.80 -4.61 -11.63
CA LYS A 63 8.57 -5.06 -10.47
C LYS A 63 9.48 -3.94 -9.93
N LYS A 64 9.64 -3.84 -8.61
CA LYS A 64 10.51 -2.85 -7.90
C LYS A 64 11.95 -2.80 -8.46
N SER A 65 12.44 -3.90 -9.05
CA SER A 65 13.78 -3.99 -9.68
C SER A 65 13.91 -3.21 -10.99
N PHE A 66 12.81 -2.96 -11.69
CA PHE A 66 12.76 -2.11 -12.87
C PHE A 66 11.75 -1.00 -12.58
N LYS A 67 12.24 0.14 -12.08
CA LYS A 67 11.43 1.33 -11.79
C LYS A 67 10.91 1.96 -13.10
N ASN A 68 10.02 1.26 -13.81
CA ASN A 68 9.39 1.76 -15.03
C ASN A 68 8.38 2.84 -14.66
N LYS A 69 8.90 4.06 -14.59
CA LYS A 69 8.18 5.28 -14.28
C LYS A 69 7.26 5.62 -15.45
N ILE A 70 5.97 5.72 -15.17
CA ILE A 70 4.94 6.09 -16.16
C ILE A 70 4.46 7.53 -15.97
N TRP A 71 4.53 8.05 -14.75
CA TRP A 71 4.22 9.44 -14.45
C TRP A 71 5.00 9.94 -13.25
N SER A 72 5.29 11.25 -13.21
CA SER A 72 5.73 11.90 -11.99
C SER A 72 5.40 13.38 -11.98
N LYS A 73 5.31 13.93 -10.78
CA LYS A 73 5.28 15.37 -10.56
C LYS A 73 6.19 15.73 -9.39
N VAL A 74 6.90 16.84 -9.53
CA VAL A 74 7.67 17.43 -8.44
C VAL A 74 6.77 18.44 -7.74
N TYR A 75 6.73 18.33 -6.41
CA TYR A 75 6.15 19.34 -5.55
C TYR A 75 7.26 19.98 -4.74
N GLU A 76 7.28 21.30 -4.76
CA GLU A 76 8.24 22.14 -4.05
C GLU A 76 7.49 22.96 -3.01
N THR A 77 8.18 23.32 -1.93
CA THR A 77 7.65 24.24 -0.93
C THR A 77 7.33 25.60 -1.56
N ASP A 78 6.13 26.13 -1.26
CA ASP A 78 5.62 27.42 -1.75
C ASP A 78 5.62 28.51 -0.65
N GLY A 79 6.62 28.49 0.24
CA GLY A 79 6.76 29.41 1.39
C GLY A 79 6.61 28.69 2.74
N GLU A 80 6.07 29.36 3.75
CA GLU A 80 5.91 28.76 5.11
C GLU A 80 4.75 27.74 5.21
N ARG A 81 3.85 27.68 4.22
CA ARG A 81 2.60 26.94 4.33
C ARG A 81 2.75 25.44 4.06
N HIS A 82 3.46 25.02 3.00
CA HIS A 82 3.51 23.61 2.59
C HIS A 82 4.95 23.10 2.44
N THR A 83 5.49 22.44 3.47
CA THR A 83 6.86 21.90 3.39
C THR A 83 6.90 20.51 2.75
N TRP A 84 7.17 20.43 1.46
CA TRP A 84 7.26 19.15 0.73
C TRP A 84 8.54 18.35 1.01
N ALA A 85 9.25 18.64 2.09
CA ALA A 85 10.50 17.96 2.46
C ALA A 85 10.28 16.51 2.93
N TYR A 86 9.10 16.20 3.48
CA TYR A 86 8.76 14.91 4.08
C TYR A 86 7.32 14.50 3.73
N ALA A 87 7.08 14.15 2.47
CA ALA A 87 5.79 13.60 2.10
C ALA A 87 5.64 12.14 2.57
N PHE A 88 4.44 11.77 3.00
CA PHE A 88 4.10 10.41 3.44
C PHE A 88 2.67 10.05 3.02
N PHE A 89 2.39 8.74 2.94
CA PHE A 89 1.04 8.25 2.71
C PHE A 89 0.22 8.29 4.00
N VAL A 90 -1.01 8.81 3.92
CA VAL A 90 -1.96 8.85 5.02
C VAL A 90 -2.67 7.51 5.12
N ARG A 91 -2.78 6.97 6.34
CA ARG A 91 -3.55 5.76 6.64
C ARG A 91 -5.03 6.11 6.74
N ILE A 92 -5.86 5.29 6.09
CA ILE A 92 -7.33 5.35 6.15
C ILE A 92 -7.85 4.63 7.39
N LYS A 93 -7.27 3.46 7.65
CA LYS A 93 -7.53 2.54 8.77
C LYS A 93 -6.22 1.85 9.14
N PRO A 94 -6.14 1.10 10.25
CA PRO A 94 -5.00 0.21 10.49
C PRO A 94 -4.67 -0.59 9.23
N GLU A 95 -3.41 -0.50 8.78
CA GLU A 95 -2.87 -1.21 7.61
C GLU A 95 -3.49 -0.84 6.24
N GLN A 96 -4.44 0.09 6.19
CA GLN A 96 -5.11 0.49 4.94
C GLN A 96 -4.67 1.89 4.51
N PHE A 97 -4.10 1.99 3.30
CA PHE A 97 -3.66 3.26 2.69
C PHE A 97 -4.38 3.58 1.37
N ILE A 98 -5.12 2.60 0.85
CA ILE A 98 -5.78 2.65 -0.45
C ILE A 98 -7.28 2.49 -0.22
N THR A 99 -8.06 3.39 -0.80
CA THR A 99 -9.50 3.22 -1.00
C THR A 99 -9.80 3.24 -2.50
N PHE A 100 -11.07 3.17 -2.88
CA PHE A 100 -11.51 3.22 -4.26
C PHE A 100 -12.62 4.24 -4.42
N ASP A 101 -12.63 4.94 -5.56
CA ASP A 101 -13.76 5.79 -5.95
C ASP A 101 -14.95 4.95 -6.46
N GLU A 102 -16.02 5.61 -6.87
CA GLU A 102 -17.24 4.98 -7.42
C GLU A 102 -16.95 4.13 -8.68
N ASP A 103 -15.95 4.52 -9.45
CA ASP A 103 -15.49 3.84 -10.67
C ASP A 103 -14.46 2.73 -10.39
N LYS A 104 -14.18 2.45 -9.11
CA LYS A 104 -13.17 1.48 -8.65
C LYS A 104 -11.73 1.83 -9.00
N ASN A 105 -11.42 3.11 -9.23
CA ASN A 105 -10.05 3.57 -9.33
C ASN A 105 -9.41 3.67 -7.93
N PRO A 106 -8.17 3.20 -7.73
CA PRO A 106 -7.48 3.38 -6.47
C PRO A 106 -7.34 4.86 -6.11
N GLN A 107 -7.59 5.19 -4.85
CA GLN A 107 -7.33 6.49 -4.27
C GLN A 107 -6.38 6.38 -3.09
N ILE A 108 -5.45 7.33 -3.00
CA ILE A 108 -4.43 7.41 -1.97
C ILE A 108 -4.29 8.85 -1.49
N ALA A 109 -4.00 9.04 -0.22
CA ALA A 109 -3.80 10.36 0.36
C ALA A 109 -2.31 10.56 0.68
N VAL A 110 -1.77 11.70 0.25
CA VAL A 110 -0.39 12.11 0.53
C VAL A 110 -0.41 13.39 1.33
N SER A 111 0.33 13.42 2.43
CA SER A 111 0.50 14.61 3.27
C SER A 111 1.98 14.94 3.43
N THR A 112 2.26 16.19 3.78
CA THR A 112 3.61 16.74 3.95
C THR A 112 3.94 17.11 5.40
N TYR A 113 2.93 17.19 6.28
CA TYR A 113 3.10 17.73 7.62
C TYR A 113 2.11 17.13 8.63
N ASP A 114 2.66 16.35 9.56
CA ASP A 114 2.01 15.87 10.78
C ASP A 114 2.44 16.78 11.95
N MET A 115 1.48 17.46 12.58
CA MET A 115 1.73 18.33 13.75
C MET A 115 1.96 17.53 15.04
N GLY A 116 1.97 16.21 14.98
CA GLY A 116 1.86 15.35 16.14
C GLY A 116 0.39 15.09 16.50
N ASN A 117 0.15 14.01 17.25
CA ASN A 117 -1.17 13.53 17.64
C ASN A 117 -2.11 13.17 16.46
N GLY A 118 -1.55 12.88 15.28
CA GLY A 118 -2.34 12.50 14.10
C GLY A 118 -3.08 13.68 13.44
N VAL A 119 -2.60 14.90 13.67
CA VAL A 119 -3.15 16.11 13.05
C VAL A 119 -2.35 16.45 11.80
N ILE A 120 -3.00 16.35 10.66
CA ILE A 120 -2.49 16.67 9.34
C ILE A 120 -2.92 18.09 8.98
N ARG A 121 -1.97 18.98 8.68
CA ARG A 121 -2.36 20.34 8.21
C ARG A 121 -2.93 20.33 6.82
N TRP A 122 -2.46 19.41 5.99
CA TRP A 122 -2.83 19.37 4.60
C TRP A 122 -2.57 18.01 3.98
N ALA A 123 -3.48 17.53 3.14
CA ALA A 123 -3.33 16.32 2.36
C ALA A 123 -3.91 16.49 0.95
N ILE A 124 -3.28 15.87 -0.04
CA ILE A 124 -3.85 15.68 -1.38
C ILE A 124 -4.32 14.24 -1.50
N ILE A 125 -5.57 14.06 -1.90
CA ILE A 125 -6.10 12.79 -2.35
C ILE A 125 -5.86 12.67 -3.85
N TYR A 126 -5.07 11.68 -4.23
CA TYR A 126 -4.87 11.29 -5.62
C TYR A 126 -5.77 10.14 -5.99
N ARG A 127 -6.32 10.20 -7.20
CA ARG A 127 -6.95 9.08 -7.90
C ARG A 127 -5.97 8.54 -8.95
N VAL A 128 -5.83 7.23 -9.02
CA VAL A 128 -5.00 6.56 -10.03
C VAL A 128 -5.87 6.24 -11.25
N ARG A 129 -5.76 7.05 -12.30
CA ARG A 129 -6.52 6.86 -13.55
C ARG A 129 -5.54 6.67 -14.70
N ASP A 130 -5.76 5.61 -15.48
CA ASP A 130 -4.87 5.21 -16.58
C ASP A 130 -3.40 5.14 -16.14
N ASP A 131 -2.52 5.94 -16.73
CA ASP A 131 -1.09 5.99 -16.38
C ASP A 131 -0.72 7.26 -15.59
N LYS A 132 -1.67 7.86 -14.86
CA LYS A 132 -1.47 9.13 -14.13
C LYS A 132 -2.05 9.13 -12.72
N LEU A 133 -1.54 10.06 -11.91
CA LEU A 133 -2.17 10.48 -10.65
C LEU A 133 -2.93 11.78 -10.88
N GLU A 134 -4.24 11.74 -10.73
CA GLU A 134 -5.13 12.89 -10.80
C GLU A 134 -5.43 13.40 -9.40
N VAL A 135 -5.38 14.71 -9.20
CA VAL A 135 -5.81 15.32 -7.94
C VAL A 135 -7.32 15.19 -7.86
N ALA A 136 -7.82 14.41 -6.91
CA ALA A 136 -9.25 14.23 -6.68
C ALA A 136 -9.80 15.28 -5.70
N LYS A 137 -9.04 15.57 -4.64
CA LYS A 137 -9.42 16.50 -3.57
C LYS A 137 -8.18 16.98 -2.84
N GLU A 138 -8.20 18.24 -2.39
CA GLU A 138 -7.26 18.76 -1.40
C GLU A 138 -8.01 18.91 -0.07
N VAL A 139 -7.34 18.57 1.03
CA VAL A 139 -7.91 18.53 2.37
C VAL A 139 -7.05 19.38 3.28
N ASP A 140 -7.62 20.47 3.79
CA ASP A 140 -7.01 21.34 4.80
C ASP A 140 -7.38 20.89 6.22
N GLY A 141 -6.42 20.97 7.14
CA GLY A 141 -6.63 20.91 8.59
C GLY A 141 -7.42 19.70 9.08
N PHE A 142 -6.85 18.50 8.96
CA PHE A 142 -7.50 17.23 9.28
C PHE A 142 -6.90 16.54 10.51
N ASN A 143 -7.72 16.21 11.50
CA ASN A 143 -7.31 15.42 12.64
C ASN A 143 -7.78 13.97 12.49
N THR A 144 -6.85 13.05 12.21
CA THR A 144 -7.16 11.62 12.03
C THR A 144 -7.82 10.96 13.24
N ALA A 145 -7.60 11.47 14.45
CA ALA A 145 -8.21 10.94 15.67
C ALA A 145 -9.65 11.45 15.90
N ALA A 146 -9.98 12.67 15.46
CA ALA A 146 -11.28 13.30 15.66
C ALA A 146 -12.20 13.18 14.44
N ASP A 147 -11.66 13.38 13.25
CA ASP A 147 -12.39 13.50 11.98
C ASP A 147 -12.49 12.17 11.22
N GLY A 148 -11.75 11.14 11.68
CA GLY A 148 -11.78 9.80 11.13
C GLY A 148 -10.96 9.68 9.84
N SER A 149 -11.61 9.65 8.67
CA SER A 149 -10.96 9.42 7.38
C SER A 149 -10.92 10.67 6.49
N VAL A 150 -9.76 10.94 5.87
CA VAL A 150 -9.61 12.02 4.88
C VAL A 150 -10.45 11.79 3.61
N PHE A 151 -11.00 10.58 3.43
CA PHE A 151 -11.77 10.16 2.25
C PHE A 151 -13.29 10.34 2.40
N ASN A 152 -13.76 10.93 3.51
CA ASN A 152 -15.16 11.28 3.72
C ASN A 152 -15.62 12.46 2.83
#